data_AF-A0A1P8AVK8-F1
#
_entry.id   AF-A0A1P8AVK8-F1
#
_cell.length_a   1.000
_cell.length_b   1.000
_cell.length_c   1.000
_cell.angle_alpha   90.00
_cell.angle_beta   90.00
_cell.angle_gamma   90.00
#
_symmetry.space_group_name_H-M   'P 1'
#
loop_
_entity.id
_entity.type
_entity.pdbx_description
1 polymer ?
#
loop_
_entity_poly.entity_id
_entity_poly.type
_entity_poly.pdbx_seq_one_letter_code
_entity_poly.pdbx_strand_id
1 'polypeptide(L)'
;MDTEKVGEPMTTTPLLSEKRKALFEPLEPITNLNGKRPTAADSLLPPPDFETANYPKGWLIGKKRKLVNVDVVESMRRIAVQEMNRKDREIDGLNEQLEEDSRCLEHLQLQLLQERSKRTEIERENTMLKEQVDMLVNMIQEDDEEGAEEP
;
A
#
# COMPACT_ATOMS: atom_id res chain seq x y z
N MET A 1 -48.15 4.58 16.04
CA MET A 1 -47.72 3.77 17.21
C MET A 1 -46.72 2.76 16.69
N ASP A 2 -45.53 3.16 16.25
CA ASP A 2 -44.44 3.81 17.01
C ASP A 2 -44.04 2.97 18.21
N THR A 3 -42.95 2.21 18.07
CA THR A 3 -41.87 2.17 19.05
C THR A 3 -40.53 1.89 18.35
N GLU A 4 -39.62 2.83 18.56
CA GLU A 4 -38.24 2.89 18.09
C GLU A 4 -37.39 1.69 18.55
N LYS A 5 -36.50 1.23 17.67
CA LYS A 5 -35.35 0.42 18.07
C LYS A 5 -34.09 1.28 18.00
N VAL A 6 -33.61 1.62 19.19
CA VAL A 6 -32.46 2.48 19.50
C VAL A 6 -31.14 1.87 19.00
N GLY A 7 -30.39 2.69 18.25
CA GLY A 7 -28.92 2.84 18.25
C GLY A 7 -28.03 1.60 18.27
N GLU A 8 -27.56 1.18 17.09
CA GLU A 8 -26.29 0.46 16.96
C GLU A 8 -25.12 1.47 16.92
N PRO A 9 -24.05 1.29 17.70
CA PRO A 9 -22.88 2.15 17.60
C PRO A 9 -22.17 1.89 16.27
N MET A 10 -22.10 2.92 15.42
CA MET A 10 -21.23 2.93 14.24
C MET A 10 -19.78 2.73 14.69
N THR A 11 -19.32 1.48 14.63
CA THR A 11 -17.91 1.14 14.69
C THR A 11 -17.40 1.06 13.26
N THR A 12 -17.26 2.23 12.63
CA THR A 12 -16.53 2.37 11.37
C THR A 12 -15.03 2.38 11.67
N THR A 13 -14.50 1.27 12.16
CA THR A 13 -13.06 1.05 12.14
C THR A 13 -12.66 0.78 10.69
N PRO A 14 -11.73 1.55 10.10
CA PRO A 14 -11.27 1.28 8.74
C PRO A 14 -10.73 -0.15 8.69
N LEU A 15 -11.17 -0.91 7.67
CA LEU A 15 -10.73 -2.28 7.42
C LEU A 15 -9.24 -2.24 7.01
N LEU A 16 -8.36 -2.26 8.01
CA LEU A 16 -6.92 -2.34 7.81
C LEU A 16 -6.59 -3.61 6.98
N SER A 17 -5.68 -3.47 6.01
CA SER A 17 -5.07 -4.60 5.29
C SER A 17 -4.55 -5.65 6.30
N GLU A 18 -4.67 -6.94 5.98
CA GLU A 18 -4.23 -8.04 6.86
C GLU A 18 -2.78 -7.88 7.34
N LYS A 19 -1.89 -7.35 6.48
CA LYS A 19 -0.51 -7.02 6.86
C LYS A 19 -0.40 -5.93 7.92
N ARG A 20 -1.29 -4.93 7.92
CA ARG A 20 -1.35 -3.91 9.00
C ARG A 20 -2.04 -4.46 10.25
N LYS A 21 -3.04 -5.32 10.11
CA LYS A 21 -3.68 -5.99 11.26
C LYS A 21 -2.68 -6.83 12.05
N ALA A 22 -1.79 -7.56 11.38
CA ALA A 22 -0.75 -8.39 12.00
C ALA A 22 0.28 -7.59 12.86
N LEU A 23 0.40 -6.27 12.65
CA LEU A 23 1.27 -5.41 13.45
C LEU A 23 0.65 -5.01 14.80
N PHE A 24 -0.68 -5.10 14.90
CA PHE A 24 -1.45 -4.76 16.11
C PHE A 24 -2.15 -5.97 16.72
N GLU A 25 -2.10 -7.13 16.05
CA GLU A 25 -2.49 -8.40 16.61
C GLU A 25 -1.50 -8.75 17.73
N PRO A 26 -1.99 -9.06 18.95
CA PRO A 26 -1.12 -9.40 20.06
C PRO A 26 -0.19 -10.53 19.64
N LEU A 27 1.12 -10.26 19.63
CA LEU A 27 2.13 -11.27 19.31
C LEU A 27 1.83 -12.52 20.12
N GLU A 28 1.67 -13.66 19.44
CA GLU A 28 1.38 -14.90 20.14
C GLU A 28 2.43 -15.13 21.23
N PRO A 29 2.02 -15.60 22.42
CA PRO A 29 2.94 -15.82 23.53
C PRO A 29 4.11 -16.69 23.08
N ILE A 30 5.31 -16.11 23.11
CA ILE A 30 6.56 -16.76 22.71
C ILE A 30 6.65 -18.09 23.47
N THR A 31 6.53 -19.21 22.75
CA THR A 31 6.71 -20.52 23.35
C THR A 31 8.20 -20.77 23.51
N ASN A 32 8.62 -21.04 24.74
CA ASN A 32 10.00 -21.44 25.01
C ASN A 32 10.29 -22.79 24.32
N LEU A 33 11.59 -23.08 24.09
CA LEU A 33 12.16 -24.24 23.37
C LEU A 33 11.63 -25.64 23.78
N ASN A 34 10.81 -25.75 24.84
CA ASN A 34 10.20 -26.98 25.33
C ASN A 34 8.70 -27.14 24.98
N GLY A 35 8.12 -26.27 24.15
CA GLY A 35 6.81 -26.49 23.51
C GLY A 35 5.58 -26.48 24.44
N LYS A 36 5.66 -25.86 25.62
CA LYS A 36 4.55 -25.80 26.59
C LYS A 36 3.98 -24.37 26.68
N ARG A 37 2.65 -24.24 26.55
CA ARG A 37 1.91 -22.97 26.61
C ARG A 37 2.11 -22.30 27.99
N PRO A 38 2.60 -21.04 28.06
CA PRO A 38 2.69 -20.33 29.33
C PRO A 38 1.28 -20.12 29.89
N THR A 39 1.04 -20.56 31.12
CA THR A 39 -0.24 -20.28 31.79
C THR A 39 -0.29 -18.80 32.18
N ALA A 40 -1.47 -18.20 32.34
CA ALA A 40 -1.61 -16.76 32.64
C ALA A 40 -0.89 -16.32 33.94
N ALA A 41 -0.45 -17.27 34.77
CA ALA A 41 0.41 -17.03 35.93
C ALA A 41 1.91 -16.84 35.57
N ASP A 42 2.34 -17.25 34.38
CA ASP A 42 3.73 -17.13 33.88
C ASP A 42 3.96 -15.86 33.03
N SER A 43 2.88 -15.16 32.63
CA SER A 43 2.95 -13.82 32.01
C SER A 43 2.88 -12.69 33.05
N LEU A 44 2.84 -13.05 34.32
CA LEU A 44 3.32 -12.18 35.38
C LEU A 44 4.83 -12.35 35.40
N LEU A 45 5.52 -11.70 34.44
CA LEU A 45 6.90 -11.32 34.73
C LEU A 45 6.85 -10.72 36.14
N PRO A 46 7.63 -11.24 37.11
CA PRO A 46 7.69 -10.62 38.41
C PRO A 46 7.89 -9.11 38.16
N PRO A 47 7.15 -8.23 38.87
CA PRO A 47 7.32 -6.79 38.71
C PRO A 47 8.81 -6.55 38.62
N PRO A 48 9.33 -5.97 37.52
CA PRO A 48 10.74 -6.03 37.17
C PRO A 48 11.49 -5.71 38.44
N ASP A 49 12.26 -6.67 38.95
CA ASP A 49 12.85 -6.52 40.27
C ASP A 49 13.71 -5.27 40.18
N PHE A 50 13.21 -4.19 40.79
CA PHE A 50 13.92 -2.93 40.91
C PHE A 50 14.99 -3.13 41.99
N GLU A 51 15.78 -4.20 41.84
CA GLU A 51 16.87 -4.52 42.72
C GLU A 51 17.87 -3.38 42.60
N THR A 52 18.13 -2.81 43.77
CA THR A 52 19.00 -1.67 43.99
C THR A 52 20.39 -1.88 43.38
N ALA A 53 20.80 -3.14 43.24
CA ALA A 53 22.08 -3.57 42.69
C ALA A 53 22.17 -3.52 41.15
N ASN A 54 21.05 -3.58 40.42
CA ASN A 54 21.03 -3.62 38.95
C ASN A 54 21.09 -2.23 38.31
N TYR A 55 20.90 -1.18 39.10
CA TYR A 55 21.03 0.19 38.64
C TYR A 55 22.43 0.73 38.92
N PRO A 56 23.02 1.51 37.99
CA PRO A 56 24.29 2.19 38.22
C PRO A 56 24.23 2.93 39.55
N LYS A 57 25.27 2.76 40.40
CA LYS A 57 25.35 3.22 41.80
C LYS A 57 24.95 4.70 41.93
N GLY A 58 23.64 4.93 42.02
CA GLY A 58 23.08 6.25 41.81
C GLY A 58 21.78 6.70 41.16
N TRP A 59 21.10 5.75 40.55
CA TRP A 59 19.69 5.88 40.17
C TRP A 59 18.71 5.49 41.27
N LEU A 60 19.24 5.16 42.45
CA LEU A 60 18.41 4.77 43.58
C LEU A 60 17.70 5.99 44.17
N ILE A 61 16.38 5.94 44.03
CA ILE A 61 15.43 6.84 44.67
C ILE A 61 15.75 6.92 46.17
N GLY A 62 16.01 8.13 46.65
CA GLY A 62 16.26 8.40 48.07
C GLY A 62 17.69 8.80 48.43
N LYS A 63 18.12 9.96 47.93
CA LYS A 63 18.65 11.13 48.68
C LYS A 63 19.58 11.92 47.75
N LYS A 64 19.02 12.98 47.16
CA LYS A 64 19.73 14.05 46.42
C LYS A 64 20.47 13.64 45.13
N ARG A 65 19.81 12.94 44.21
CA ARG A 65 20.16 12.98 42.77
C ARG A 65 18.94 13.31 41.93
N LYS A 66 19.13 14.16 40.92
CA LYS A 66 18.05 14.77 40.13
C LYS A 66 17.27 13.68 39.39
N LEU A 67 16.12 13.29 39.94
CA LEU A 67 15.06 12.68 39.13
C LEU A 67 14.78 13.69 38.02
N VAL A 68 14.82 13.25 36.75
CA VAL A 68 14.36 14.12 35.66
C VAL A 68 12.94 14.53 36.01
N ASN A 69 12.64 15.83 35.89
CA ASN A 69 11.37 16.36 36.33
C ASN A 69 10.24 15.58 35.62
N VAL A 70 9.27 15.09 36.39
CA VAL A 70 8.13 14.31 35.89
C VAL A 70 7.43 15.05 34.75
N ASP A 71 7.32 16.38 34.85
CA ASP A 71 6.76 17.24 33.81
C ASP A 71 7.53 17.18 32.49
N VAL A 72 8.86 17.05 32.56
CA VAL A 72 9.72 16.93 31.36
C VAL A 72 9.49 15.58 30.70
N VAL A 73 9.41 14.50 31.48
CA VAL A 73 9.15 13.16 30.94
C VAL A 73 7.77 13.08 30.31
N GLU A 74 6.76 13.65 30.95
CA GLU A 74 5.40 13.67 30.43
C GLU A 74 5.26 14.58 29.19
N SER A 75 6.00 15.70 29.15
CA SER A 75 6.12 16.56 27.97
C SER A 75 6.75 15.81 26.79
N MET A 76 7.86 15.09 27.02
CA MET A 76 8.49 14.28 25.98
C MET A 76 7.56 13.21 25.42
N ARG A 77 6.81 12.50 26.30
CA ARG A 77 5.80 11.53 25.87
C ARG A 77 4.73 12.19 25.00
N ARG A 78 4.22 13.35 25.41
CA ARG A 78 3.18 14.09 24.69
C ARG A 78 3.65 14.49 23.30
N ILE A 79 4.88 15.02 23.20
CA ILE A 79 5.48 15.42 21.91
C ILE A 79 5.67 14.21 21.00
N ALA A 80 6.18 13.09 21.53
CA ALA A 80 6.39 11.88 20.74
C ALA A 80 5.09 11.33 20.15
N VAL A 81 4.01 11.30 20.95
CA VAL A 81 2.68 10.86 20.48
C VAL A 81 2.13 11.83 19.43
N GLN A 82 2.26 13.14 19.64
CA GLN A 82 1.81 14.14 18.67
C GLN A 82 2.56 14.01 17.34
N GLU A 83 3.86 13.79 17.39
CA GLU A 83 4.69 13.62 16.19
C GLU A 83 4.35 12.31 15.46
N MET A 84 4.10 11.23 16.19
CA MET A 84 3.63 9.97 15.61
C MET A 84 2.29 10.17 14.89
N ASN A 85 1.31 10.81 15.53
CA ASN A 85 0.00 11.10 14.93
C ASN A 85 0.09 12.08 13.74
N ARG A 86 1.10 12.96 13.71
CA ARG A 86 1.38 13.83 12.56
C ARG A 86 1.89 12.98 11.39
N LYS A 87 2.85 12.08 11.65
CA LYS A 87 3.41 11.18 10.63
C LYS A 87 2.39 10.19 10.10
N ASP A 88 1.51 9.65 10.94
CA ASP A 88 0.46 8.73 10.50
C ASP A 88 -0.46 9.39 9.48
N ARG A 89 -0.87 10.66 9.72
CA ARG A 89 -1.65 11.43 8.75
C ARG A 89 -0.91 11.70 7.45
N GLU A 90 0.39 11.96 7.52
CA GLU A 90 1.23 12.15 6.33
C GLU A 90 1.35 10.84 5.53
N ILE A 91 1.55 9.71 6.21
CA ILE A 91 1.59 8.37 5.61
C ILE A 91 0.26 8.05 4.94
N ASP A 92 -0.86 8.32 5.60
CA ASP A 92 -2.18 8.06 5.03
C ASP A 92 -2.41 8.88 3.75
N GLY A 93 -2.05 10.16 3.74
CA GLY A 93 -2.11 10.99 2.52
C GLY A 93 -1.20 10.49 1.39
N LEU A 94 0.02 10.05 1.71
CA LEU A 94 0.91 9.44 0.73
C LEU A 94 0.37 8.12 0.16
N ASN A 95 -0.33 7.31 0.97
CA ASN A 95 -0.96 6.08 0.49
C ASN A 95 -2.13 6.37 -0.44
N GLU A 96 -2.96 7.37 -0.13
CA GLU A 96 -4.05 7.79 -1.00
C GLU A 96 -3.52 8.24 -2.37
N GLN A 97 -2.48 9.06 -2.40
CA GLN A 97 -1.82 9.47 -3.64
C GLN A 97 -1.28 8.26 -4.43
N LEU A 98 -0.65 7.31 -3.75
CA LEU A 98 -0.12 6.10 -4.39
C LEU A 98 -1.24 5.24 -5.02
N GLU A 99 -2.39 5.14 -4.36
CA GLU A 99 -3.55 4.43 -4.89
C GLU A 99 -4.14 5.14 -6.13
N GLU A 100 -4.21 6.48 -6.11
CA GLU A 100 -4.63 7.26 -7.27
C GLU A 100 -3.69 7.09 -8.46
N ASP A 101 -2.38 7.19 -8.22
CA ASP A 101 -1.35 7.01 -9.23
C ASP A 101 -1.41 5.59 -9.82
N SER A 102 -1.63 4.57 -8.98
CA SER A 102 -1.79 3.18 -9.42
C SER A 102 -3.02 3.02 -10.32
N ARG A 103 -4.16 3.63 -9.97
CA ARG A 103 -5.38 3.61 -10.80
C ARG A 103 -5.16 4.30 -12.15
N CYS A 104 -4.47 5.45 -12.13
CA CYS A 104 -4.12 6.19 -13.33
C CYS A 104 -3.22 5.35 -14.26
N LEU A 105 -2.16 4.74 -13.72
CA LEU A 105 -1.26 3.89 -14.48
C LEU A 105 -1.96 2.68 -15.11
N GLU A 106 -2.86 2.01 -14.37
CA GLU A 106 -3.66 0.91 -14.91
C GLU A 106 -4.51 1.37 -16.11
N HIS A 107 -5.17 2.52 -15.98
CA HIS A 107 -5.96 3.08 -17.08
C HIS A 107 -5.11 3.37 -18.32
N LEU A 108 -3.93 3.98 -18.15
CA LEU A 108 -3.01 4.24 -19.25
C LEU A 108 -2.50 2.96 -19.91
N GLN A 109 -2.24 1.90 -19.13
CA GLN A 109 -1.80 0.61 -19.67
C GLN A 109 -2.88 -0.03 -20.56
N LEU A 110 -4.14 0.03 -20.14
CA LEU A 110 -5.27 -0.44 -20.94
C LEU A 110 -5.44 0.37 -22.23
N GLN A 111 -5.37 1.70 -22.15
CA GLN A 111 -5.42 2.57 -23.33
C GLN A 111 -4.29 2.25 -24.31
N LEU A 112 -3.06 2.08 -23.81
CA LEU A 112 -1.91 1.73 -24.64
C LEU A 112 -2.11 0.39 -25.36
N LEU A 113 -2.67 -0.61 -24.67
CA LEU A 113 -2.97 -1.91 -25.27
C LEU A 113 -4.01 -1.78 -26.38
N GLN A 114 -5.07 -1.00 -26.15
CA GLN A 114 -6.11 -0.73 -27.14
C GLN A 114 -5.56 -0.03 -28.37
N GLU A 115 -4.73 1.01 -28.18
CA GLU A 115 -4.10 1.73 -29.29
C GLU A 115 -3.13 0.85 -30.08
N ARG A 116 -2.36 -0.02 -29.41
CA ARG A 116 -1.52 -1.02 -30.10
C ARG A 116 -2.35 -1.97 -30.94
N SER A 117 -3.44 -2.50 -30.40
CA SER A 117 -4.36 -3.38 -31.14
C SER A 117 -4.93 -2.67 -32.37
N LYS A 118 -5.46 -1.46 -32.18
CA LYS A 118 -6.00 -0.63 -33.26
C LYS A 118 -4.96 -0.34 -34.34
N ARG A 119 -3.74 0.00 -33.95
CA ARG A 119 -2.62 0.21 -34.88
C ARG A 119 -2.34 -1.03 -35.71
N THR A 120 -2.29 -2.21 -35.10
CA THR A 120 -2.03 -3.46 -35.85
C THR A 120 -3.14 -3.81 -36.84
N GLU A 121 -4.40 -3.46 -36.52
CA GLU A 121 -5.53 -3.66 -37.43
C GLU A 121 -5.41 -2.72 -38.65
N ILE A 122 -5.15 -1.44 -38.39
CA ILE A 122 -4.96 -0.43 -39.44
C ILE A 122 -3.74 -0.75 -40.31
N GLU A 123 -2.65 -1.30 -39.75
CA GLU A 123 -1.48 -1.72 -40.51
C GLU A 123 -1.79 -2.91 -41.44
N ARG A 124 -2.63 -3.86 -41.02
CA ARG A 124 -3.12 -4.94 -41.89
C ARG A 124 -3.99 -4.42 -43.01
N GLU A 125 -4.98 -3.58 -42.70
CA GLU A 125 -5.86 -2.97 -43.69
C GLU A 125 -5.07 -2.16 -44.72
N ASN A 126 -4.12 -1.34 -44.27
CA ASN A 126 -3.24 -0.59 -45.17
C ASN A 126 -2.39 -1.50 -46.07
N THR A 127 -1.91 -2.63 -45.56
CA THR A 127 -1.13 -3.58 -46.37
C THR A 127 -2.00 -4.19 -47.46
N MET A 128 -3.20 -4.65 -47.10
CA MET A 128 -4.16 -5.19 -48.06
C MET A 128 -4.57 -4.15 -49.12
N LEU A 129 -4.86 -2.92 -48.71
CA LEU A 129 -5.19 -1.83 -49.65
C LEU A 129 -4.02 -1.49 -50.57
N LYS A 130 -2.78 -1.50 -50.06
CA LYS A 130 -1.58 -1.32 -50.90
C LYS A 130 -1.44 -2.44 -51.92
N GLU A 131 -1.60 -3.70 -51.51
CA GLU A 131 -1.58 -4.85 -52.43
C GLU A 131 -2.65 -4.73 -53.51
N GLN A 132 -3.86 -4.27 -53.15
CA GLN A 132 -4.94 -4.02 -54.12
C GLN A 132 -4.60 -2.89 -55.10
N VAL A 133 -4.01 -1.80 -54.62
CA VAL A 133 -3.56 -0.69 -55.46
C VAL A 133 -2.45 -1.16 -56.40
N ASP A 134 -1.46 -1.90 -55.90
CA ASP A 134 -0.36 -2.42 -56.71
C ASP A 134 -0.86 -3.34 -57.83
N MET A 135 -1.83 -4.22 -57.54
CA MET A 135 -2.48 -5.04 -58.58
C MET A 135 -3.15 -4.19 -59.66
N LEU A 136 -3.92 -3.16 -59.27
CA LEU A 136 -4.59 -2.29 -60.24
C LEU A 136 -3.60 -1.46 -61.07
N VAL A 137 -2.53 -0.97 -60.45
CA VAL A 137 -1.47 -0.23 -61.15
C VAL A 137 -0.78 -1.11 -62.17
N ASN A 138 -0.49 -2.37 -61.84
CA ASN A 138 0.10 -3.32 -62.79
C ASN A 138 -0.85 -3.60 -63.95
N MET A 139 -2.14 -3.83 -63.70
CA MET A 139 -3.12 -4.06 -64.77
C MET A 139 -3.22 -2.86 -65.74
N ILE A 140 -3.21 -1.63 -65.22
CA ILE A 140 -3.22 -0.43 -66.08
C ILE A 140 -1.95 -0.32 -66.90
N GLN A 141 -0.78 -0.62 -66.31
CA GLN A 141 0.50 -0.60 -67.04
C GLN A 141 0.54 -1.68 -68.12
N GLU A 142 0.02 -2.87 -67.86
CA GLU A 142 -0.12 -3.96 -68.84
C GLU A 142 -1.05 -3.55 -69.99
N ASP A 143 -2.22 -2.95 -69.72
CA ASP A 143 -3.14 -2.45 -70.74
C ASP A 143 -2.52 -1.32 -71.59
N ASP A 144 -1.74 -0.42 -70.98
CA ASP A 144 -1.02 0.67 -71.67
C ASP A 144 0.12 0.13 -72.57
N GLU A 145 0.77 -0.97 -72.19
CA GLU A 145 1.80 -1.65 -72.99
C GLU A 145 1.17 -2.44 -74.17
N GLU A 146 0.05 -3.13 -73.96
CA GLU A 146 -0.68 -3.83 -75.03
C GLU A 146 -1.31 -2.87 -76.05
N GLY A 147 -1.79 -1.70 -75.62
CA GLY A 147 -2.34 -0.65 -76.49
C GLY A 147 -1.29 0.07 -77.37
N ALA A 148 0.00 -0.06 -77.06
CA ALA A 148 1.09 0.48 -77.85
C ALA A 148 1.61 -0.49 -78.95
N GLU A 149 1.14 -1.74 -78.96
CA GLU A 149 1.59 -2.81 -79.86
C GLU A 149 0.59 -3.14 -81.00
N GLU A 150 -0.53 -2.41 -81.13
CA GLU A 150 -1.40 -2.48 -82.33
C GLU A 150 -0.95 -1.48 -83.44
N PRO A 151 -1.00 -1.89 -84.73
CA PRO A 151 -0.22 -1.33 -85.86
C PRO A 151 -0.66 0.03 -86.42
#